data_AF-A0A6L9YIS8-F1
#
_entry.id   AF-A0A6L9YIS8-F1
#
_cell.length_a   1.000
_cell.length_b   1.000
_cell.length_c   1.000
_cell.angle_alpha   90.00
_cell.angle_beta   90.00
_cell.angle_gamma   90.00
#
_symmetry.space_group_name_H-M   'P 1'
#
loop_
_entity.id
_entity.type
_entity.pdbx_description
1 polymer ?
#
loop_
_entity_poly.entity_id
_entity_poly.type
_entity_poly.pdbx_seq_one_letter_code
_entity_poly.pdbx_strand_id
1 'polypeptide(L)'
;MIYNYKLLILPSFLKTQLDVFSRENLQDLDETLTRLRSNRPENVEEILINWLKARLTIRDKLIEFEEIYRAELGKVPPSEPIQRDRLSNWFQELRQPVNDKLNSKGKGEEETGSRK
;
A
#
# COMPACT_ATOMS: atom_id res chain seq x y z
N MET A 1 19.11 -10.03 -8.37
CA MET A 1 18.10 -9.08 -7.87
C MET A 1 17.09 -9.85 -7.04
N ILE A 2 17.03 -9.60 -5.74
CA ILE A 2 16.02 -10.23 -4.88
C ILE A 2 14.73 -9.46 -5.16
N TYR A 3 13.87 -10.03 -5.99
CA TYR A 3 12.52 -9.54 -6.20
C TYR A 3 11.83 -9.47 -4.84
N ASN A 4 11.52 -8.28 -4.35
CA ASN A 4 10.76 -8.15 -3.13
C ASN A 4 9.28 -8.32 -3.46
N TYR A 5 8.83 -9.58 -3.54
CA TYR A 5 7.44 -9.95 -3.81
C TYR A 5 6.44 -9.20 -2.91
N LYS A 6 6.87 -8.83 -1.70
CA LYS A 6 6.16 -7.99 -0.75
C LYS A 6 5.74 -6.63 -1.33
N LEU A 7 6.55 -6.02 -2.19
CA LEU A 7 6.21 -4.76 -2.87
C LEU A 7 5.19 -5.00 -4.00
N LEU A 8 5.28 -6.13 -4.71
CA LEU A 8 4.34 -6.45 -5.78
C LEU A 8 2.91 -6.64 -5.27
N ILE A 9 2.77 -7.24 -4.09
CA ILE A 9 1.46 -7.49 -3.45
C ILE A 9 0.99 -6.33 -2.57
N LEU A 10 1.84 -5.33 -2.31
CA LEU A 10 1.51 -4.20 -1.44
C LEU A 10 0.24 -3.44 -1.87
N PRO A 11 -0.03 -3.18 -3.16
CA PRO A 11 -1.29 -2.58 -3.58
C PRO A 11 -2.50 -3.44 -3.24
N SER A 12 -2.41 -4.75 -3.45
CA SER A 12 -3.47 -5.70 -3.10
C SER A 12 -3.70 -5.72 -1.59
N PHE A 13 -2.62 -5.76 -0.81
CA PHE A 13 -2.67 -5.71 0.64
C PHE A 13 -3.30 -4.41 1.16
N LEU A 14 -2.97 -3.26 0.57
CA LEU A 14 -3.63 -1.99 0.89
C LEU A 14 -5.12 -2.04 0.57
N LYS A 15 -5.54 -2.66 -0.54
CA LYS A 15 -6.96 -2.75 -0.91
C LYS A 15 -7.75 -3.68 0.02
N THR A 16 -7.15 -4.78 0.49
CA THR A 16 -7.86 -5.85 1.22
C THR A 16 -7.68 -5.81 2.73
N GLN A 17 -6.57 -5.27 3.23
CA GLN A 17 -6.18 -5.29 4.65
C GLN A 17 -6.00 -3.88 5.19
N LEU A 18 -6.86 -2.96 4.76
CA LEU A 18 -6.78 -1.55 5.10
C LEU A 18 -6.97 -1.27 6.60
N ASP A 19 -7.53 -2.22 7.34
CA ASP A 19 -7.71 -2.15 8.80
C ASP A 19 -6.42 -2.42 9.59
N VAL A 20 -5.41 -3.00 8.95
CA VAL A 20 -4.06 -3.16 9.53
C VAL A 20 -3.34 -1.81 9.64
N PHE A 21 -3.77 -0.82 8.86
CA PHE A 21 -3.14 0.49 8.80
C PHE A 21 -3.85 1.49 9.72
N SER A 22 -3.10 2.06 10.67
CA SER A 22 -3.55 3.26 11.37
C SER A 22 -3.59 4.45 10.42
N ARG A 23 -4.33 5.49 10.81
CA ARG A 23 -4.38 6.76 10.05
C ARG A 23 -2.98 7.35 9.87
N GLU A 24 -2.15 7.32 10.91
CA GLU A 24 -0.78 7.83 10.89
C GLU A 24 0.09 7.03 9.91
N ASN A 25 -0.07 5.71 9.86
CA ASN A 25 0.63 4.87 8.89
C ASN A 25 0.23 5.22 7.45
N LEU A 26 -1.05 5.49 7.19
CA LEU A 26 -1.53 5.87 5.87
C LEU A 26 -1.05 7.27 5.46
N GLN A 27 -1.00 8.22 6.39
CA GLN A 27 -0.45 9.56 6.14
C GLN A 27 1.05 9.50 5.82
N ASP A 28 1.83 8.79 6.64
CA ASP A 28 3.27 8.64 6.42
C ASP A 28 3.58 7.88 5.12
N LEU A 29 2.74 6.91 4.76
CA LEU A 29 2.82 6.24 3.46
C LEU A 29 2.53 7.20 2.31
N ASP A 30 1.48 8.03 2.37
CA ASP A 30 1.17 9.01 1.32
C ASP A 30 2.31 10.03 1.12
N GLU A 31 2.90 10.51 2.22
CA GLU A 31 4.06 11.41 2.18
C GLU A 31 5.27 10.72 1.54
N THR A 32 5.55 9.49 1.94
CA THR A 32 6.65 8.69 1.39
C THR A 32 6.47 8.48 -0.12
N LEU A 33 5.27 8.06 -0.55
CA LEU A 33 4.95 7.86 -1.97
C LEU A 33 5.02 9.16 -2.77
N THR A 34 4.59 10.29 -2.18
CA THR A 34 4.69 11.61 -2.81
C THR A 34 6.15 12.02 -3.04
N ARG A 35 7.03 11.82 -2.04
CA ARG A 35 8.47 12.12 -2.16
C ARG A 35 9.13 11.24 -3.22
N LEU A 36 8.79 9.95 -3.24
CA LEU A 36 9.32 9.00 -4.23
C LEU A 36 8.88 9.34 -5.65
N ARG A 37 7.62 9.77 -5.85
CA ARG A 37 7.11 10.18 -7.15
C ARG A 37 7.80 11.43 -7.69
N SER A 38 8.11 12.41 -6.83
CA SER A 38 8.75 13.67 -7.22
C SER A 38 10.23 13.50 -7.54
N ASN A 39 10.97 12.73 -6.74
CA ASN A 39 12.42 12.62 -6.87
C ASN A 39 12.89 11.39 -7.66
N ARG A 40 12.00 10.40 -7.89
CA ARG A 40 12.27 9.11 -8.58
C ARG A 40 13.66 8.53 -8.30
N PRO A 41 14.05 8.37 -7.02
CA PRO A 41 15.40 7.92 -6.71
C PRO A 41 15.59 6.46 -7.14
N GLU A 42 16.82 6.04 -7.43
CA GLU A 42 17.07 4.67 -7.93
C GLU A 42 16.81 3.59 -6.87
N ASN A 43 16.76 3.98 -5.60
CA ASN A 43 16.54 3.12 -4.43
C ASN A 43 15.10 3.14 -3.91
N VAL A 44 14.10 3.39 -4.76
CA VAL A 44 12.65 3.38 -4.42
C VAL A 44 12.27 2.10 -3.66
N GLU A 45 12.71 0.94 -4.13
CA GLU A 45 12.39 -0.34 -3.50
C GLU A 45 12.93 -0.41 -2.06
N GLU A 46 14.17 0.04 -1.86
CA GLU A 46 14.83 0.03 -0.56
C GLU A 46 14.14 0.95 0.45
N ILE A 47 13.71 2.14 0.01
CA ILE A 47 12.97 3.09 0.84
C ILE A 47 11.65 2.46 1.32
N LEU A 48 10.92 1.79 0.44
CA LEU A 48 9.64 1.16 0.79
C LEU A 48 9.82 -0.10 1.65
N ILE A 49 10.89 -0.86 1.42
CA ILE A 49 11.26 -1.98 2.29
C ILE A 49 11.60 -1.49 3.69
N ASN A 50 12.37 -0.41 3.80
CA ASN A 50 12.72 0.18 5.09
C ASN A 50 11.49 0.74 5.81
N TRP A 51 10.57 1.33 5.06
CA TRP A 51 9.27 1.77 5.57
C TRP A 51 8.46 0.63 6.18
N LEU A 52 8.40 -0.52 5.50
CA LEU A 52 7.75 -1.74 6.01
C LEU A 52 8.49 -2.31 7.23
N LYS A 53 9.82 -2.36 7.20
CA LYS A 53 10.65 -2.85 8.31
C LYS A 53 10.44 -2.05 9.59
N ALA A 54 10.24 -0.73 9.48
CA ALA A 54 9.96 0.14 10.61
C ALA A 54 8.59 -0.14 11.27
N ARG A 55 7.68 -0.85 10.58
CA ARG A 55 6.31 -1.11 11.03
C ARG A 55 6.04 -2.60 11.13
N LEU A 56 6.54 -3.19 12.21
CA LEU A 56 6.53 -4.64 12.45
C LEU A 56 5.15 -5.27 12.26
N THR A 57 4.09 -4.68 12.82
CA THR A 57 2.72 -5.20 12.68
C THR A 57 2.24 -5.27 11.23
N ILE A 58 2.52 -4.23 10.43
CA ILE A 58 2.16 -4.19 9.00
C ILE A 58 2.99 -5.23 8.24
N ARG A 59 4.30 -5.30 8.54
CA ARG A 59 5.22 -6.25 7.92
C ARG A 59 4.77 -7.69 8.15
N ASP A 60 4.43 -8.03 9.39
CA ASP A 60 4.07 -9.40 9.75
C ASP A 60 2.74 -9.79 9.09
N LYS A 61 1.75 -8.88 9.08
CA LYS A 61 0.49 -9.09 8.34
C LYS A 61 0.67 -9.18 6.83
N LEU A 62 1.62 -8.43 6.27
CA LEU A 62 1.98 -8.51 4.85
C LEU A 62 2.65 -9.85 4.51
N ILE A 63 3.44 -10.41 5.43
CA ILE A 63 4.03 -11.75 5.27
C ILE A 63 2.93 -12.81 5.29
N GLU A 64 2.03 -12.78 6.28
CA GLU A 64 0.88 -13.70 6.33
C GLU A 64 0.04 -13.59 5.05
N PHE A 65 -0.21 -12.36 4.58
CA PHE A 65 -0.93 -12.12 3.33
C PHE A 65 -0.17 -12.65 2.12
N GLU A 66 1.16 -12.49 2.04
CA GLU A 66 1.98 -13.07 0.97
C GLU A 66 1.83 -14.59 0.93
N GLU A 67 1.91 -15.25 2.08
CA GLU A 67 1.82 -16.71 2.19
C GLU A 67 0.45 -17.22 1.75
N ILE A 68 -0.63 -16.57 2.20
CA ILE A 68 -2.00 -16.89 1.76
C ILE A 68 -2.14 -16.60 0.27
N TYR A 69 -1.71 -15.43 -0.20
CA TYR A 69 -1.80 -15.03 -1.61
C TYR A 69 -1.04 -16.00 -2.51
N ARG A 70 0.15 -16.47 -2.10
CA ARG A 70 0.92 -17.51 -2.82
C ARG A 70 0.24 -18.87 -2.78
N ALA A 71 -0.33 -19.26 -1.64
CA ALA A 71 -1.01 -20.54 -1.49
C ALA A 71 -2.30 -20.59 -2.32
N GLU A 72 -3.06 -19.49 -2.36
CA GLU A 72 -4.26 -19.35 -3.19
C GLU A 72 -3.94 -19.18 -4.68
N LEU A 73 -2.80 -18.56 -5.03
CA LEU A 73 -2.36 -18.32 -6.40
C LEU A 73 -1.18 -19.19 -6.82
N GLY A 74 -1.11 -20.45 -6.38
CA GLY A 74 -0.11 -21.44 -6.85
C GLY A 74 -0.07 -21.68 -8.38
N LYS A 75 -0.70 -20.83 -9.19
CA LYS A 75 -0.80 -20.83 -10.65
C LYS A 75 -0.41 -19.51 -11.34
N VAL A 76 -0.13 -18.42 -10.61
CA VAL A 76 0.21 -17.14 -11.26
C VAL A 76 1.73 -16.98 -11.34
N PRO A 77 2.32 -16.87 -12.55
CA PRO A 77 3.76 -16.63 -12.69
C PRO A 77 4.14 -15.34 -11.98
N PRO A 78 5.38 -15.24 -11.47
CA PRO A 78 5.85 -14.03 -10.79
C PRO A 78 5.56 -12.83 -11.68
N SER A 79 4.78 -11.87 -11.14
CA SER A 79 4.48 -10.64 -11.88
C SER A 79 5.78 -10.00 -12.31
N GLU A 80 5.83 -9.53 -13.56
CA GLU A 80 7.01 -8.88 -14.11
C GLU A 80 7.57 -7.84 -13.13
N PRO A 81 8.91 -7.67 -13.07
CA PRO A 81 9.54 -6.63 -12.27
C PRO A 81 8.80 -5.31 -12.41
N ILE A 82 8.82 -4.50 -11.36
CA ILE A 82 8.30 -3.13 -11.43
C ILE A 82 9.16 -2.39 -12.47
N GLN A 83 8.75 -2.45 -13.74
CA GLN A 83 9.41 -1.73 -14.82
C GLN A 83 9.28 -0.24 -14.53
N ARG A 84 10.28 0.57 -14.92
CA ARG A 84 10.26 2.02 -14.64
C ARG A 84 8.98 2.72 -15.16
N ASP A 85 8.42 2.25 -16.26
CA ASP A 85 7.12 2.73 -16.78
C ASP A 85 5.92 2.29 -15.93
N ARG A 86 6.01 1.13 -15.28
CA ARG A 86 4.98 0.60 -14.38
C ARG A 86 4.98 1.27 -13.01
N LEU A 87 6.08 1.93 -12.60
CA LEU A 87 6.16 2.64 -11.32
C LEU A 87 5.08 3.71 -11.19
N SER A 88 4.83 4.51 -12.24
CA SER A 88 3.83 5.59 -12.17
C SER A 88 2.42 5.04 -11.93
N ASN A 89 2.06 3.94 -12.60
CA ASN A 89 0.79 3.24 -12.39
C ASN A 89 0.74 2.60 -11.01
N TRP A 90 1.83 1.96 -10.58
CA TRP A 90 1.94 1.34 -9.26
C TRP A 90 1.80 2.36 -8.12
N PHE A 91 2.39 3.54 -8.23
CA PHE A 91 2.19 4.64 -7.28
C PHE A 91 0.72 5.09 -7.23
N GLN A 92 0.02 5.16 -8.37
CA GLN A 92 -1.42 5.45 -8.36
C GLN A 92 -2.23 4.35 -7.67
N GLU A 93 -1.91 3.07 -7.93
CA GLU A 93 -2.58 1.93 -7.30
C GLU A 93 -2.38 1.87 -5.79
N LEU A 94 -1.23 2.34 -5.28
CA LEU A 94 -0.98 2.48 -3.85
C LEU A 94 -1.72 3.68 -3.26
N ARG A 95 -1.76 4.81 -3.99
CA ARG A 95 -2.29 6.07 -3.47
C ARG A 95 -3.81 6.12 -3.40
N GLN A 96 -4.51 5.48 -4.35
CA GLN A 96 -5.97 5.43 -4.33
C GLN A 96 -6.54 4.88 -3.01
N PRO A 97 -6.22 3.64 -2.57
CA PRO A 97 -6.78 3.10 -1.33
C PRO A 97 -6.36 3.90 -0.08
N VAL A 98 -5.16 4.47 -0.08
CA VAL A 98 -4.67 5.34 1.01
C VAL A 98 -5.53 6.60 1.10
N ASN A 99 -5.74 7.31 -0.02
CA ASN A 99 -6.58 8.50 -0.06
C ASN A 99 -8.04 8.18 0.25
N ASP A 100 -8.59 7.07 -0.23
CA ASP A 100 -9.97 6.65 0.05
C ASP A 100 -10.22 6.48 1.55
N LYS A 101 -9.29 5.82 2.28
CA LYS A 101 -9.41 5.65 3.73
C LYS A 101 -9.15 6.95 4.50
N LEU A 102 -8.19 7.77 4.05
CA LEU A 102 -7.93 9.07 4.67
C LEU A 102 -9.11 10.03 4.52
N ASN A 103 -9.79 10.01 3.36
CA ASN A 103 -10.95 10.86 3.06
C ASN A 103 -12.28 10.28 3.56
N SER A 104 -12.39 8.96 3.75
CA SER A 104 -13.61 8.34 4.29
C SER A 104 -13.96 8.77 5.72
N LYS A 105 -13.00 9.29 6.50
CA LYS A 105 -13.29 9.90 7.81
C LYS A 105 -13.89 11.32 7.74
N GLY A 106 -14.11 11.88 6.55
CA GLY A 106 -14.80 13.16 6.35
C GLY A 106 -16.27 13.05 5.94
N LYS A 107 -16.80 11.84 5.74
CA LYS A 107 -18.22 11.59 5.44
C LYS A 107 -18.81 10.62 6.46
N GLY A 108 -18.91 11.08 7.69
CA GLY A 108 -19.46 10.26 8.75
C GLY A 108 -19.72 11.03 10.03
N GLU A 109 -20.15 12.29 9.94
CA GLU A 109 -20.76 13.04 11.05
C GLU A 109 -21.30 14.40 10.55
N GLU A 110 -22.27 14.40 9.63
CA GLU A 110 -23.30 15.45 9.58
C GLU A 110 -24.48 14.97 8.72
N GLU A 111 -25.44 14.29 9.36
CA GLU A 111 -26.89 14.45 9.11
C GLU A 111 -27.66 13.63 10.17
N THR A 112 -27.39 13.94 11.43
CA THR A 112 -28.38 13.72 12.50
C THR A 112 -29.10 15.05 12.73
N GLY A 113 -30.37 15.12 12.29
CA GLY A 113 -31.31 16.20 12.60
C GLY A 113 -31.52 17.16 11.44
N SER A 114 -32.72 17.42 10.94
CA SER A 114 -34.00 17.48 11.65
C SER A 114 -35.19 17.15 10.74
N ARG A 115 -36.13 16.42 11.35
CA ARG A 115 -37.56 16.44 11.02
C ARG A 115 -38.04 17.86 10.76
N LYS A 116 -38.81 18.09 9.69
CA LYS A 116 -40.27 18.31 9.77
C LYS A 116 -40.91 18.28 8.39
#